data_AF-A0A1F7XC74-F1
#
_entry.id   AF-A0A1F7XC74-F1
#
_cell.length_a   1.000
_cell.length_b   1.000
_cell.length_c   1.000
_cell.angle_alpha   90.00
_cell.angle_beta   90.00
_cell.angle_gamma   90.00
#
_symmetry.space_group_name_H-M   'P 1'
#
loop_
_entity.id
_entity.type
_entity.pdbx_description
1 polymer ?
#
loop_
_entity_poly.entity_id
_entity_poly.type
_entity_poly.pdbx_seq_one_letter_code
_entity_poly.pdbx_strand_id
1 'polypeptide(L)' 'MRITLKLWPSNNSKAIRYNSSKRRRIYSILRHEKFSKAYLKVRYDQQFFNDGFYENKPDLEKALSMFLEG' A
#
# COMPACT_ATOMS: atom_id res chain seq x y z
N MET A 1 6.53 6.22 11.78
CA MET A 1 6.19 5.58 10.49
C MET A 1 4.80 5.99 10.00
N ARG A 2 4.65 6.31 8.70
CA ARG A 2 3.37 6.57 8.03
C ARG A 2 3.31 5.80 6.71
N ILE A 3 2.24 5.05 6.50
CA ILE A 3 1.97 4.27 5.29
C ILE A 3 0.86 4.96 4.53
N THR A 4 1.09 5.25 3.26
CA THR A 4 0.09 5.72 2.30
C THR A 4 -0.07 4.64 1.25
N LEU A 5 -1.26 4.07 1.17
CA LEU A 5 -1.65 3.11 0.15
C LEU A 5 -2.72 3.77 -0.71
N LYS A 6 -2.47 3.90 -2.02
CA LYS A 6 -3.48 4.36 -2.97
C LYS A 6 -3.82 3.21 -3.91
N LEU A 7 -5.08 2.79 -3.92
CA LEU A 7 -5.57 1.69 -4.74
C LEU A 7 -6.42 2.23 -5.88
N TRP A 8 -6.28 1.64 -7.06
CA TRP A 8 -7.19 1.81 -8.18
C TRP A 8 -8.06 0.55 -8.25
N PRO A 9 -9.29 0.58 -7.72
CA PRO A 9 -10.15 -0.60 -7.69
C PRO A 9 -10.48 -1.04 -9.11
N SER A 10 -10.56 -2.35 -9.34
CA SER A 10 -10.83 -2.88 -10.69
C SER A 10 -12.22 -2.50 -11.22
N ASN A 11 -13.15 -2.15 -10.32
CA ASN A 11 -14.52 -1.78 -10.61
C ASN A 11 -14.80 -0.28 -10.47
N ASN A 12 -13.77 0.55 -10.26
CA ASN A 12 -13.93 1.99 -10.03
C ASN A 12 -12.83 2.77 -10.75
N SER A 13 -13.22 3.78 -11.53
CA SER A 13 -12.28 4.65 -12.23
C SER A 13 -11.51 5.59 -11.29
N LYS A 14 -11.94 5.72 -10.03
CA LYS A 14 -11.31 6.60 -9.04
C LYS A 14 -10.42 5.82 -8.08
N ALA A 15 -9.23 6.36 -7.85
CA ALA A 15 -8.32 5.82 -6.88
C ALA A 15 -8.72 6.20 -5.44
N ILE A 16 -8.64 5.23 -4.54
CA ILE A 16 -8.94 5.38 -3.12
C ILE A 16 -7.62 5.45 -2.35
N ARG A 17 -7.46 6.45 -1.48
CA ARG A 17 -6.27 6.63 -0.65
C ARG A 17 -6.54 6.22 0.80
N TYR A 18 -5.71 5.33 1.31
CA TYR A 18 -5.67 4.91 2.71
C TYR A 18 -4.38 5.38 3.35
N ASN A 19 -4.50 6.07 4.48
CA ASN A 19 -3.37 6.46 5.32
C ASN A 19 -3.44 5.73 6.65
N SER A 20 -2.35 5.11 7.07
CA SER A 20 -2.28 4.42 8.36
C SER A 20 -0.86 4.41 8.90
N SER A 21 -0.70 4.53 10.22
CA SER A 21 0.53 4.12 10.92
C SER A 21 0.49 2.64 11.33
N LYS A 22 -0.70 2.01 11.29
CA LYS A 22 -0.92 0.62 11.71
C LYS A 22 -0.80 -0.32 10.51
N ARG A 23 0.21 -1.20 10.54
CA ARG A 23 0.50 -2.21 9.52
C ARG A 23 -0.69 -3.15 9.27
N ARG A 24 -1.26 -3.71 10.35
CA ARG A 24 -2.43 -4.62 10.29
C ARG A 24 -3.61 -4.05 9.51
N ARG A 25 -3.85 -2.73 9.59
CA ARG A 25 -4.93 -2.07 8.85
C ARG A 25 -4.68 -2.07 7.34
N ILE A 26 -3.44 -1.86 6.91
CA ILE A 26 -3.05 -1.87 5.49
C ILE A 26 -3.18 -3.28 4.91
N TYR A 27 -2.70 -4.31 5.63
CA TYR A 27 -2.89 -5.70 5.21
C TYR A 27 -4.36 -6.10 5.12
N SER A 28 -5.19 -5.67 6.07
CA SER A 28 -6.63 -5.92 6.01
C SER A 28 -7.27 -5.29 4.77
N ILE A 29 -6.96 -4.02 4.47
CA ILE A 29 -7.44 -3.36 3.24
C ILE A 29 -7.05 -4.17 2.01
N LEU A 30 -5.77 -4.54 1.87
CA LEU A 30 -5.32 -5.31 0.72
C LEU A 30 -5.94 -6.69 0.60
N ARG A 31 -6.23 -7.34 1.73
CA ARG A 31 -6.89 -8.64 1.73
C ARG A 31 -8.27 -8.57 1.08
N HIS A 32 -9.03 -7.51 1.34
CA HIS A 32 -10.43 -7.39 0.92
C HIS A 32 -10.62 -6.64 -0.41
N GLU A 33 -9.70 -5.76 -0.79
CA GLU A 33 -9.83 -4.95 -2.00
C GLU A 33 -9.29 -5.66 -3.26
N LYS A 34 -10.07 -5.61 -4.35
CA LYS A 34 -9.61 -5.97 -5.70
C LYS A 34 -9.17 -4.70 -6.42
N PHE A 35 -7.92 -4.66 -6.88
CA PHE A 35 -7.34 -3.50 -7.54
C PHE A 35 -6.59 -3.91 -8.82
N SER A 36 -6.54 -3.01 -9.79
CA SER A 36 -5.71 -3.15 -11.01
C SER A 36 -4.33 -2.52 -10.85
N LYS A 37 -4.22 -1.54 -9.95
CA LYS A 37 -2.99 -0.83 -9.65
C LYS A 37 -3.01 -0.34 -8.21
N ALA A 38 -1.85 -0.30 -7.60
CA ALA A 38 -1.62 0.24 -6.28
C ALA A 38 -0.39 1.14 -6.30
N TYR A 39 -0.36 2.09 -5.37
CA TYR A 39 0.80 2.90 -5.06
C TYR A 39 1.05 2.80 -3.56
N LEU A 40 2.27 2.47 -3.19
CA LEU A 40 2.69 2.38 -1.81
C LEU A 40 3.74 3.45 -1.54
N LYS A 41 3.51 4.19 -0.46
CA LYS A 41 4.51 5.11 0.10
C LYS A 41 4.69 4.85 1.58
N VAL A 42 5.91 4.52 1.99
CA VAL A 42 6.27 4.30 3.40
C VAL A 42 7.27 5.36 3.85
N ARG A 43 6.91 6.12 4.87
CA ARG A 43 7.77 7.12 5.50
C ARG A 43 8.16 6.68 6.91
N TYR A 44 9.45 6.57 7.18
CA TYR A 44 9.99 6.47 8.53
C TYR A 44 10.65 7.81 8.87
N ASP A 45 10.20 8.41 9.97
CA ASP A 45 10.56 9.78 10.37
C ASP A 45 10.46 10.78 9.22
N GLN A 46 11.59 11.15 8.61
CA GLN A 46 11.70 12.08 7.50
C GLN A 46 12.15 11.43 6.17
N GLN A 47 12.47 10.15 6.16
CA GLN A 47 12.96 9.42 4.99
C GLN A 47 11.85 8.56 4.35
N PHE A 48 11.84 8.51 3.01
CA PHE A 48 10.94 7.68 2.22
C PHE A 48 11.66 6.40 1.81
N PHE A 49 11.11 5.24 2.16
CA PHE A 49 11.75 3.94 1.92
C PHE A 49 11.07 3.15 0.80
N ASN A 50 9.81 3.47 0.52
CA ASN A 50 9.09 2.96 -0.64
C ASN A 50 8.28 4.11 -1.22
N ASP A 51 8.39 4.34 -2.52
CA ASP A 51 7.64 5.33 -3.29
C ASP A 51 7.45 4.76 -4.70
N GLY A 52 6.48 3.86 -4.86
CA GLY A 52 6.37 3.06 -6.07
C GLY A 52 4.97 2.55 -6.39
N PHE A 53 4.79 2.19 -7.65
CA PHE A 53 3.56 1.58 -8.18
C PHE A 53 3.70 0.06 -8.27
N TYR A 54 2.56 -0.62 -8.09
CA TYR A 54 2.44 -2.07 -8.13
C TYR A 54 1.19 -2.44 -8.93
N GLU A 55 1.32 -3.35 -9.89
CA GLU A 55 0.21 -3.73 -10.79
C GLU A 55 -0.41 -5.07 -10.39
N ASN A 56 0.27 -5.82 -9.53
CA ASN A 56 -0.24 -7.07 -8.99
C ASN A 56 -0.12 -7.08 -7.46
N LYS A 57 -0.94 -7.93 -6.85
CA LYS A 57 -1.04 -8.06 -5.40
C LYS A 57 0.19 -8.73 -4.75
N PRO A 58 0.78 -9.80 -5.30
CA PRO A 58 1.97 -10.42 -4.73
C PRO A 58 3.16 -9.47 -4.57
N ASP A 59 3.45 -8.63 -5.57
CA ASP A 59 4.58 -7.70 -5.51
C ASP A 59 4.36 -6.62 -4.44
N LEU A 60 3.12 -6.15 -4.30
CA LEU A 60 2.75 -5.20 -3.27
C LEU A 60 2.84 -5.82 -1.87
N GLU A 61 2.39 -7.07 -1.70
CA GLU A 61 2.49 -7.78 -0.42
C GLU A 61 3.96 -8.03 -0.03
N LYS A 62 4.81 -8.39 -1.00
CA LYS A 62 6.27 -8.52 -0.80
C LYS A 62 6.91 -7.19 -0.42
N ALA A 63 6.54 -6.10 -1.08
CA ALA A 63 7.03 -4.77 -0.71
C ALA A 63 6.59 -4.41 0.72
N LEU A 64 5.34 -4.66 1.07
CA LEU A 64 4.86 -4.40 2.42
C LEU A 64 5.60 -5.20 3.47
N SER A 65 5.88 -6.49 3.26
CA SER A 65 6.67 -7.25 4.24
C SER A 65 8.08 -6.70 4.36
N MET A 66 8.77 -6.42 3.26
CA MET A 66 10.13 -5.85 3.29
C MET A 66 10.20 -4.51 4.02
N PHE A 67 9.24 -3.61 3.78
CA PHE A 67 9.28 -2.27 4.36
C PHE A 67 8.54 -2.14 5.68
N LEU A 68 7.74 -3.12 6.10
CA LEU A 68 6.94 -3.10 7.33
C LEU A 68 7.23 -4.27 8.27
N GLU A 69 8.21 -5.13 8.04
CA GLU A 69 8.65 -6.14 9.04
C GLU A 69 9.94 -5.76 9.78
N GLY A 70 10.51 -4.58 9.49
CA GLY A 70 11.54 -3.94 10.32
C GLY A 70 10.99 -3.25 11.57
#